data_AF-A0A2V7TUB1-F1
#
_entry.id   AF-A0A2V7TUB1-F1
#
_cell.length_a   1.000
_cell.length_b   1.000
_cell.length_c   1.000
_cell.angle_alpha   90.00
_cell.angle_beta   90.00
_cell.angle_gamma   90.00
#
_symmetry.space_group_name_H-M   'P 1'
#
loop_
_entity.id
_entity.type
_entity.pdbx_description
1 polymer ?
#
loop_
_entity_poly.entity_id
_entity_poly.type
_entity_poly.pdbx_seq_one_letter_code
_entity_poly.pdbx_strand_id
1 'polypeptide(L)'
;GLALLLVRRRAAALYASTLILLGGFLLAWAHLASGGWFWTYTFGLHRRHPFALADAVLLTPARLMLLLGPGLVLLAAALVRVRTPRLLYASGMALTGSLASALGAGTEWSYYNALIPGVYFVALAVGTAAAVLETRRPVLAPLLLAAAIATAPGGLAALVMRALPRTASGLALPLGYDLRPYLPAADDRTRGDALLARLAAVPGDVFVPDHSFYPHLAGKTTRVHAMNLADLVGAGMRVPRDLVEEVRQKQFSVVVVDVEMGEDGTDDPATRAAREEEAIGLLPGVSRHYRLAERIAGPRVHSGGRFEPCCVLVPREGPSEPLR
;
A
#
# COMPACT_ATOMS: atom_id res chain seq x y z
N GLY A 1 1.40 -1.95 24.28
CA GLY A 1 2.40 -2.35 25.29
C GLY A 1 2.42 -1.42 26.50
N LEU A 2 3.04 -0.24 26.39
CA LEU A 2 3.26 0.68 27.52
C LEU A 2 1.96 1.14 28.22
N ALA A 3 0.89 1.41 27.48
CA ALA A 3 -0.41 1.74 28.07
C ALA A 3 -0.99 0.62 28.96
N LEU A 4 -0.68 -0.65 28.68
CA LEU A 4 -1.08 -1.79 29.52
C LEU A 4 -0.25 -1.86 30.80
N LEU A 5 1.01 -1.42 30.80
CA LEU A 5 1.86 -1.38 32.01
C LEU A 5 1.29 -0.47 33.09
N LEU A 6 0.65 0.63 32.67
CA LEU A 6 0.03 1.60 33.58
C LEU A 6 -1.26 1.08 34.24
N VAL A 7 -1.91 0.09 33.64
CA VAL A 7 -3.28 -0.29 34.02
C VAL A 7 -3.40 -1.75 34.48
N ARG A 8 -2.58 -2.68 33.92
CA ARG A 8 -2.62 -4.12 34.24
C ARG A 8 -1.24 -4.77 34.11
N ARG A 9 -0.42 -4.68 35.18
CA ARG A 9 0.96 -5.20 35.23
C ARG A 9 1.11 -6.67 34.80
N ARG A 10 0.19 -7.56 35.22
CA ARG A 10 0.21 -8.98 34.83
C ARG A 10 -0.03 -9.19 33.33
N ALA A 11 -1.00 -8.48 32.76
CA ALA A 11 -1.28 -8.54 31.34
C ALA A 11 -0.11 -7.95 30.52
N ALA A 12 0.53 -6.90 31.05
CA ALA A 12 1.72 -6.34 30.43
C ALA A 12 2.92 -7.29 30.46
N ALA A 13 3.14 -8.00 31.57
CA ALA A 13 4.17 -9.04 31.66
C ALA A 13 3.90 -10.15 30.64
N LEU A 14 2.67 -10.67 30.57
CA LEU A 14 2.29 -11.68 29.58
C LEU A 14 2.49 -11.19 28.14
N TYR A 15 2.09 -9.96 27.84
CA TYR A 15 2.27 -9.35 26.53
C TYR A 15 3.76 -9.22 26.18
N ALA A 16 4.58 -8.72 27.11
CA ALA A 16 6.02 -8.58 26.93
C ALA A 16 6.70 -9.95 26.73
N SER A 17 6.37 -10.95 27.55
CA SER A 17 6.87 -12.32 27.39
C SER A 17 6.47 -12.90 26.04
N THR A 18 5.25 -12.68 25.57
CA THR A 18 4.80 -13.13 24.25
C THR A 18 5.59 -12.44 23.14
N LEU A 19 5.75 -11.12 23.21
CA LEU A 19 6.51 -10.36 22.22
C LEU A 19 7.97 -10.80 22.16
N ILE A 20 8.62 -11.01 23.31
CA ILE A 20 10.03 -11.39 23.38
C ILE A 20 10.22 -12.85 22.94
N LEU A 21 9.46 -13.78 23.51
CA LEU A 21 9.64 -15.21 23.25
C LEU A 21 9.18 -15.56 21.85
N LEU A 22 7.93 -15.25 21.49
CA LEU A 22 7.39 -15.60 20.18
C LEU A 22 7.89 -14.64 19.11
N GLY A 23 7.78 -13.33 19.35
CA GLY A 23 8.22 -12.34 18.37
C GLY A 23 9.74 -12.38 18.15
N GLY A 24 10.53 -12.45 19.21
CA GLY A 24 11.99 -12.58 19.11
C GLY A 24 12.41 -13.89 18.42
N PHE A 25 11.78 -15.02 18.76
CA PHE A 25 12.01 -16.28 18.07
C PHE A 25 11.67 -16.19 16.57
N LEU A 26 10.51 -15.64 16.21
CA LEU A 26 10.10 -15.51 14.81
C LEU A 26 11.04 -14.58 14.02
N LEU A 27 11.51 -13.49 14.61
CA LEU A 27 12.48 -12.58 13.99
C LEU A 27 13.84 -13.27 13.79
N ALA A 28 14.33 -13.99 14.81
CA ALA A 28 15.58 -14.74 14.73
C ALA A 28 15.48 -15.86 13.69
N TRP A 29 14.37 -16.61 13.69
CA TRP A 29 14.10 -17.64 12.71
C TRP A 29 14.03 -17.08 11.29
N ALA A 30 13.28 -15.99 11.06
CA ALA A 30 13.19 -15.36 9.75
C ALA A 30 14.56 -14.87 9.26
N HIS A 31 15.37 -14.26 10.15
CA HIS A 31 16.74 -13.85 9.83
C HIS A 31 17.62 -15.04 9.44
N LEU A 32 17.64 -16.11 10.23
CA LEU A 32 18.47 -17.29 9.96
C LEU A 32 18.01 -18.07 8.73
N ALA A 33 16.70 -18.35 8.61
CA ALA A 33 16.12 -19.08 7.50
C ALA A 33 16.29 -18.35 6.16
N SER A 34 16.37 -17.01 6.20
CA SER A 34 16.61 -16.18 5.02
C SER A 34 18.10 -15.91 4.76
N GLY A 35 19.04 -16.48 5.53
CA GLY A 35 20.47 -16.17 5.39
C GLY A 35 20.80 -14.69 5.61
N GLY A 36 19.96 -13.98 6.37
CA GLY A 36 20.10 -12.56 6.69
C GLY A 36 19.24 -11.62 5.85
N TRP A 37 18.67 -12.09 4.74
CA TRP A 37 17.89 -11.25 3.82
C TRP A 37 16.67 -10.60 4.46
N PHE A 38 16.02 -11.26 5.43
CA PHE A 38 14.92 -10.68 6.19
C PHE A 38 15.32 -9.34 6.84
N TRP A 39 16.48 -9.29 7.52
CA TRP A 39 16.91 -8.07 8.20
C TRP A 39 17.29 -6.98 7.20
N THR A 40 17.91 -7.38 6.09
CA THR A 40 18.26 -6.48 4.99
C THR A 40 17.02 -5.76 4.46
N TYR A 41 15.97 -6.47 4.07
CA TYR A 41 14.77 -5.85 3.49
C TYR A 41 13.89 -5.15 4.53
N THR A 42 13.68 -5.75 5.70
CA THR A 42 12.77 -5.19 6.72
C THR A 42 13.37 -3.99 7.47
N PHE A 43 14.68 -3.98 7.72
CA PHE A 43 15.31 -2.92 8.53
C PHE A 43 16.47 -2.21 7.83
N GLY A 44 17.29 -2.92 7.05
CA GLY A 44 18.46 -2.34 6.37
C GLY A 44 18.08 -1.32 5.31
N LEU A 45 17.16 -1.72 4.43
CA LEU A 45 16.65 -0.95 3.30
C LEU A 45 15.98 0.35 3.76
N HIS A 46 15.02 0.24 4.67
CA HIS A 46 14.27 1.36 5.27
C HIS A 46 15.15 2.41 5.94
N ARG A 47 16.32 2.04 6.47
CA ARG A 47 17.26 2.98 7.10
C ARG A 47 18.08 3.80 6.10
N ARG A 48 18.10 3.42 4.83
CA ARG A 48 18.87 4.09 3.77
C ARG A 48 18.04 5.03 2.93
N HIS A 49 16.73 4.85 2.93
CA HIS A 49 15.82 5.74 2.25
C HIS A 49 15.85 7.15 2.86
N PRO A 50 15.77 8.21 2.05
CA PRO A 50 15.59 9.56 2.53
C PRO A 50 14.32 9.64 3.37
N PHE A 51 14.38 10.46 4.43
CA PHE A 51 13.24 10.66 5.32
C PHE A 51 12.61 12.04 5.06
N ALA A 52 11.38 12.05 4.56
CA ALA A 52 10.61 13.25 4.31
C ALA A 52 10.04 13.79 5.64
N LEU A 53 10.84 14.60 6.35
CA LEU A 53 10.47 15.12 7.66
C LEU A 53 9.14 15.89 7.63
N ALA A 54 8.90 16.70 6.59
CA ALA A 54 7.67 17.47 6.44
C ALA A 54 6.42 16.57 6.34
N ASP A 55 6.53 15.46 5.61
CA ASP A 55 5.43 14.50 5.48
C ASP A 55 5.10 13.85 6.82
N ALA A 56 6.14 13.51 7.60
CA ALA A 56 5.98 12.87 8.89
C ALA A 56 5.43 13.81 9.97
N VAL A 57 5.96 15.03 10.10
CA VAL A 57 5.67 15.90 11.26
C VAL A 57 4.59 16.94 11.00
N LEU A 58 4.31 17.27 9.74
CA LEU A 58 3.36 18.31 9.38
C LEU A 58 2.19 17.77 8.55
N LEU A 59 2.45 17.22 7.36
CA LEU A 59 1.38 16.90 6.42
C LEU A 59 0.53 15.73 6.91
N THR A 60 1.13 14.66 7.43
CA THR A 60 0.39 13.49 7.90
C THR A 60 -0.44 13.79 9.14
N PRO A 61 0.09 14.45 10.18
CA PRO A 61 -0.73 14.92 11.29
C PRO A 61 -1.88 15.83 10.83
N ALA A 62 -1.63 16.76 9.89
CA ALA A 62 -2.68 17.62 9.34
C ALA A 62 -3.76 16.81 8.60
N ARG A 63 -3.38 15.83 7.78
CA ARG A 63 -4.32 14.91 7.10
C ARG A 63 -5.15 14.10 8.10
N LEU A 64 -4.52 13.56 9.15
CA LEU A 64 -5.25 12.84 10.21
C LEU A 64 -6.19 13.76 10.99
N MET A 65 -5.79 15.01 11.29
CA MET A 65 -6.68 16.00 11.91
C MET A 65 -7.83 16.37 11.00
N LEU A 66 -7.60 16.53 9.70
CA LEU A 66 -8.65 16.80 8.73
C LEU A 66 -9.66 15.64 8.67
N LEU A 67 -9.18 14.40 8.67
CA LEU A 67 -10.01 13.20 8.60
C LEU A 67 -10.77 12.90 9.91
N LEU A 68 -10.14 13.14 11.07
CA LEU A 68 -10.58 12.58 12.35
C LEU A 68 -10.73 13.63 13.47
N GLY A 69 -10.39 14.89 13.20
CA GLY A 69 -10.41 16.00 14.16
C GLY A 69 -11.71 16.12 14.95
N PRO A 70 -12.88 16.09 14.30
CA PRO A 70 -14.17 16.08 15.01
C PRO A 70 -14.31 14.91 16.01
N GLY A 71 -13.87 13.71 15.64
CA GLY A 71 -13.86 12.54 16.52
C GLY A 71 -12.88 12.68 17.68
N LEU A 72 -11.74 13.35 17.48
CA LEU A 72 -10.76 13.61 18.52
C LEU A 72 -11.30 14.52 19.62
N VAL A 73 -12.23 15.45 19.31
CA VAL A 73 -12.93 16.25 20.33
C VAL A 73 -13.77 15.35 21.24
N LEU A 74 -14.49 14.38 20.68
CA LEU A 74 -15.25 13.40 21.46
C LEU A 74 -14.33 12.54 22.34
N LEU A 75 -13.20 12.09 21.78
CA LEU A 75 -12.19 11.33 22.53
C LEU A 75 -11.63 12.14 23.70
N ALA A 76 -11.28 13.40 23.48
CA ALA A 76 -10.78 14.30 24.52
C ALA A 76 -11.84 14.54 25.61
N ALA A 77 -13.09 14.80 25.22
CA ALA A 77 -14.20 14.97 26.16
C ALA A 77 -14.42 13.70 27.01
N ALA A 78 -14.34 12.52 26.40
CA ALA A 78 -14.43 11.25 27.12
C ALA A 78 -13.29 11.11 28.14
N LEU A 79 -12.04 11.35 27.74
CA LEU A 79 -10.86 11.23 28.60
C LEU A 79 -10.85 12.19 29.79
N VAL A 80 -11.43 13.38 29.63
CA VAL A 80 -11.58 14.36 30.73
C VAL A 80 -12.65 13.90 31.72
N ARG A 81 -13.73 13.26 31.24
CA ARG A 81 -14.89 12.91 32.06
C ARG A 81 -14.83 11.51 32.66
N VAL A 82 -14.16 10.58 31.98
CA VAL A 82 -14.11 9.16 32.32
C VAL A 82 -12.74 8.60 31.95
N ARG A 83 -12.08 7.92 32.88
CA ARG A 83 -10.81 7.24 32.62
C ARG A 83 -10.93 5.76 32.93
N THR A 84 -11.57 5.02 32.02
CA THR A 84 -11.60 3.56 32.11
C THR A 84 -10.33 2.94 31.53
N PRO A 85 -9.93 1.76 32.01
CA PRO A 85 -8.85 0.96 31.39
C PRO A 85 -8.99 0.79 29.88
N ARG A 86 -10.23 0.58 29.41
CA ARG A 86 -10.53 0.38 27.98
C ARG A 86 -10.27 1.64 27.17
N LEU A 87 -10.72 2.80 27.67
CA LEU A 87 -10.51 4.08 26.99
C LEU A 87 -9.02 4.45 26.96
N LEU A 88 -8.31 4.30 28.08
CA LEU A 88 -6.87 4.58 28.14
C LEU A 88 -6.07 3.67 27.19
N TYR A 89 -6.44 2.39 27.09
CA TYR A 89 -5.83 1.46 26.15
C TYR A 89 -6.10 1.85 24.70
N ALA A 90 -7.36 2.15 24.36
CA ALA A 90 -7.74 2.58 23.02
C ALA A 90 -7.07 3.91 22.62
N SER A 91 -6.99 4.89 23.53
CA SER A 91 -6.25 6.14 23.32
C SER A 91 -4.75 5.89 23.12
N GLY A 92 -4.16 4.96 23.85
CA GLY A 92 -2.77 4.56 23.64
C GLY A 92 -2.54 3.93 22.27
N MET A 93 -3.47 3.08 21.80
CA MET A 93 -3.43 2.54 20.43
C MET A 93 -3.60 3.64 19.39
N ALA A 94 -4.53 4.58 19.58
CA ALA A 94 -4.73 5.72 18.68
C ALA A 94 -3.47 6.57 18.57
N LEU A 95 -2.83 6.92 19.69
CA LEU A 95 -1.55 7.63 19.69
C LEU A 95 -0.47 6.85 18.94
N THR A 96 -0.34 5.54 19.23
CA THR A 96 0.66 4.68 18.59
C THR A 96 0.39 4.57 17.08
N GLY A 97 -0.87 4.43 16.67
CA GLY A 97 -1.29 4.39 15.27
C GLY A 97 -0.98 5.69 14.55
N SER A 98 -1.30 6.84 15.15
CA SER A 98 -0.96 8.15 14.57
C SER A 98 0.53 8.36 14.44
N LEU A 99 1.33 7.94 15.44
CA LEU A 99 2.79 8.00 15.36
C LEU A 99 3.34 7.06 14.29
N ALA A 100 2.82 5.84 14.19
CA ALA A 100 3.20 4.89 13.15
C ALA A 100 2.85 5.42 11.75
N SER A 101 1.69 6.06 11.59
CA SER A 101 1.31 6.72 10.34
C SER A 101 2.22 7.90 10.01
N ALA A 102 2.52 8.76 10.99
CA ALA A 102 3.43 9.87 10.80
C ALA A 102 4.83 9.40 10.39
N LEU A 103 5.42 8.44 11.13
CA LEU A 103 6.73 7.91 10.83
C LEU A 103 6.77 7.16 9.49
N GLY A 104 5.77 6.32 9.23
CA GLY A 104 5.64 5.60 7.97
C GLY A 104 5.43 6.53 6.78
N ALA A 105 4.76 7.68 6.98
CA ALA A 105 4.58 8.65 5.91
C ALA A 105 5.85 9.40 5.51
N GLY A 106 6.84 9.44 6.41
CA GLY A 106 8.14 10.04 6.11
C GLY A 106 9.08 9.11 5.35
N THR A 107 8.74 7.83 5.15
CA THR A 107 9.58 6.92 4.36
C THR A 107 9.28 7.05 2.87
N GLU A 108 10.26 6.70 2.04
CA GLU A 108 10.09 6.64 0.59
C GLU A 108 8.94 5.70 0.20
N TRP A 109 8.25 6.02 -0.91
CA TRP A 109 7.09 5.28 -1.44
C TRP A 109 5.86 5.22 -0.52
N SER A 110 5.78 6.12 0.47
CA SER A 110 4.55 6.28 1.25
C SER A 110 3.46 6.97 0.42
N TYR A 111 2.32 6.28 0.26
CA TYR A 111 1.08 6.84 -0.27
C TYR A 111 0.05 7.00 0.85
N TYR A 112 -1.23 6.95 0.50
CA TYR A 112 -2.34 7.01 1.46
C TYR A 112 -2.38 5.79 2.40
N ASN A 113 -1.73 4.68 2.05
CA ASN A 113 -1.62 3.50 2.89
C ASN A 113 -0.92 3.75 4.23
N ALA A 114 0.00 4.72 4.29
CA ALA A 114 0.65 5.11 5.54
C ALA A 114 -0.34 5.67 6.57
N LEU A 115 -1.51 6.17 6.16
CA LEU A 115 -2.54 6.69 7.06
C LEU A 115 -3.36 5.59 7.77
N ILE A 116 -3.31 4.34 7.30
CA ILE A 116 -4.17 3.25 7.78
C ILE A 116 -4.08 3.06 9.30
N PRO A 117 -2.88 2.96 9.93
CA PRO A 117 -2.80 2.79 11.38
C PRO A 117 -3.46 3.94 12.15
N GLY A 118 -3.18 5.18 11.77
CA GLY A 118 -3.77 6.37 12.38
C GLY A 118 -5.29 6.40 12.24
N VAL A 119 -5.80 6.21 11.02
CA VAL A 119 -7.25 6.17 10.76
C VAL A 119 -7.93 5.06 11.55
N TYR A 120 -7.42 3.84 11.47
CA TYR A 120 -8.02 2.67 12.12
C TYR A 120 -8.04 2.79 13.65
N PHE A 121 -6.88 3.06 14.27
CA PHE A 121 -6.78 3.06 15.73
C PHE A 121 -7.43 4.30 16.37
N VAL A 122 -7.41 5.45 15.70
CA VAL A 122 -8.16 6.64 16.17
C VAL A 122 -9.65 6.40 16.05
N ALA A 123 -10.17 5.87 14.94
CA ALA A 123 -11.59 5.55 14.81
C ALA A 123 -12.06 4.57 15.89
N LEU A 124 -11.26 3.54 16.19
CA LEU A 124 -11.53 2.61 17.29
C LEU A 124 -11.58 3.31 18.65
N ALA A 125 -10.67 4.24 18.92
CA ALA A 125 -10.67 5.02 20.15
C ALA A 125 -11.87 5.97 20.26
N VAL A 126 -12.28 6.59 19.15
CA VAL A 126 -13.48 7.43 19.07
C VAL A 126 -14.74 6.60 19.35
N GLY A 127 -14.88 5.43 18.76
CA GLY A 127 -16.00 4.52 19.06
C GLY A 127 -16.02 4.06 20.52
N THR A 128 -14.84 3.76 21.09
CA THR A 128 -14.70 3.43 22.51
C THR A 128 -15.09 4.61 23.41
N ALA A 129 -14.69 5.83 23.03
CA ALA A 129 -15.04 7.06 23.74
C ALA A 129 -16.56 7.32 23.71
N ALA A 130 -17.19 7.13 22.56
CA ALA A 130 -18.63 7.24 22.40
C ALA A 130 -19.37 6.27 23.32
N ALA A 131 -19.02 4.98 23.27
CA ALA A 131 -19.66 3.94 24.09
C ALA A 131 -19.48 4.20 25.60
N VAL A 132 -18.31 4.66 26.03
CA VAL A 132 -18.07 5.00 27.44
C VAL A 132 -18.90 6.23 27.86
N LEU A 133 -18.98 7.26 27.02
CA LEU A 133 -19.77 8.46 27.31
C LEU A 133 -21.29 8.20 27.27
N GLU A 134 -21.76 7.33 26.37
CA GLU A 134 -23.17 7.00 26.19
C GLU A 134 -23.81 6.50 27.48
N THR A 135 -23.08 5.69 28.28
CA THR A 135 -23.55 5.24 29.60
C THR A 135 -23.92 6.37 30.55
N ARG A 136 -23.35 7.57 30.37
CA ARG A 136 -23.62 8.77 31.18
C ARG A 136 -24.43 9.83 30.44
N ARG A 137 -24.38 9.82 29.11
CA ARG A 137 -24.91 10.85 28.21
C ARG A 137 -25.50 10.17 26.96
N PRO A 138 -26.63 9.47 27.10
CA PRO A 138 -27.15 8.56 26.05
C PRO A 138 -27.58 9.30 24.78
N VAL A 139 -27.91 10.59 24.86
CA VAL A 139 -28.28 11.40 23.69
C VAL A 139 -27.08 12.13 23.09
N LEU A 140 -26.22 12.71 23.93
CA LEU A 140 -25.12 13.55 23.46
C LEU A 140 -24.00 12.74 22.79
N ALA A 141 -23.69 11.53 23.30
CA ALA A 141 -22.60 10.73 22.75
C ALA A 141 -22.87 10.26 21.30
N PRO A 142 -24.06 9.71 20.97
CA PRO A 142 -24.40 9.39 19.58
C PRO A 142 -24.46 10.62 18.68
N LEU A 143 -24.96 11.76 19.17
CA LEU A 143 -24.99 13.01 18.39
C LEU A 143 -23.59 13.51 18.05
N LEU A 144 -22.66 13.50 19.00
CA LEU A 144 -21.27 13.91 18.75
C LEU A 144 -20.55 12.93 17.81
N LEU A 145 -20.82 11.63 17.91
CA LEU A 145 -20.29 10.64 16.98
C LEU A 145 -20.84 10.85 15.57
N ALA A 146 -22.16 11.06 15.43
CA ALA A 146 -22.80 11.34 14.15
C ALA A 146 -22.27 12.64 13.53
N ALA A 147 -22.11 13.70 14.33
CA ALA A 147 -21.51 14.96 13.90
C ALA A 147 -20.06 14.76 13.45
N ALA A 148 -19.27 13.95 14.17
CA ALA A 148 -17.90 13.65 13.80
C ALA A 148 -17.79 12.92 12.46
N ILE A 149 -18.69 11.96 12.20
CA ILE A 149 -18.77 11.27 10.91
C ILE A 149 -19.23 12.23 9.81
N ALA A 150 -20.25 13.04 10.05
CA ALA A 150 -20.83 13.95 9.07
C ALA A 150 -19.88 15.10 8.66
N THR A 151 -19.00 15.53 9.58
CA THR A 151 -18.02 16.60 9.35
C THR A 151 -16.66 16.11 8.89
N ALA A 152 -16.41 14.80 8.88
CA ALA A 152 -15.26 14.24 8.18
C ALA A 152 -15.40 14.56 6.67
N PRO A 153 -14.29 14.75 5.92
CA PRO A 153 -14.33 15.14 4.51
C PRO A 153 -15.24 14.27 3.64
N GLY A 154 -15.25 12.95 3.86
CA GLY A 154 -16.16 12.02 3.19
C GLY A 154 -17.63 12.15 3.63
N GLY A 155 -17.89 12.47 4.90
CA GLY A 155 -19.24 12.72 5.39
C GLY A 155 -19.87 13.98 4.80
N LEU A 156 -19.09 15.07 4.70
CA LEU A 156 -19.56 16.32 4.11
C LEU A 156 -19.83 16.15 2.61
N ALA A 157 -18.93 15.47 1.89
CA ALA A 157 -19.15 15.11 0.49
C ALA A 157 -20.41 14.26 0.31
N ALA A 158 -20.64 13.25 1.17
CA ALA A 158 -21.85 12.44 1.13
C ALA A 158 -23.13 13.24 1.43
N LEU A 159 -23.06 14.21 2.35
CA LEU A 159 -24.18 15.10 2.67
C LEU A 159 -24.52 16.03 1.50
N VAL A 160 -23.49 16.63 0.88
CA VAL A 160 -23.63 17.47 -0.33
C VAL A 160 -24.23 16.63 -1.46
N MET A 161 -23.70 15.43 -1.72
CA MET A 161 -24.21 14.52 -2.75
C MET A 161 -25.67 14.08 -2.52
N ARG A 162 -26.13 14.04 -1.27
CA ARG A 162 -27.54 13.81 -0.93
C ARG A 162 -28.45 15.01 -1.17
N ALA A 163 -27.91 16.22 -1.14
CA ALA A 163 -28.64 17.45 -1.39
C ALA A 163 -28.78 17.78 -2.89
N LEU A 164 -27.94 17.18 -3.76
CA LEU A 164 -28.08 17.30 -5.21
C LEU A 164 -29.26 16.47 -5.76
N PRO A 165 -30.01 16.97 -6.76
CA PRO A 165 -31.10 16.22 -7.38
C PRO A 165 -30.62 14.89 -7.96
N ARG A 166 -31.37 13.81 -7.71
CA ARG A 166 -31.04 12.42 -8.10
C ARG A 166 -30.82 12.21 -9.61
N THR A 167 -31.29 13.13 -10.43
CA THR A 167 -31.06 13.14 -11.88
C THR A 167 -29.65 13.61 -12.28
N ALA A 168 -28.91 14.25 -11.36
CA ALA A 168 -27.49 14.62 -11.54
C ALA A 168 -26.53 13.64 -10.87
N SER A 169 -27.02 12.72 -10.02
CA SER A 169 -26.21 11.83 -9.19
C SER A 169 -26.46 10.35 -9.50
N GLY A 170 -25.84 9.86 -10.58
CA GLY A 170 -25.54 8.43 -10.78
C GLY A 170 -24.50 7.87 -9.78
N LEU A 171 -24.32 8.54 -8.64
CA LEU A 171 -23.27 8.33 -7.65
C LEU A 171 -23.94 8.16 -6.28
N ALA A 172 -24.27 6.93 -5.93
CA ALA A 172 -24.45 6.58 -4.53
C ALA A 172 -23.09 6.16 -3.97
N LEU A 173 -22.66 6.75 -2.86
CA LEU A 173 -22.19 6.01 -1.68
C LEU A 173 -22.30 6.95 -0.43
N PRO A 174 -22.98 6.52 0.65
CA PRO A 174 -23.31 7.36 1.82
C PRO A 174 -22.12 7.70 2.73
N LEU A 175 -20.89 7.28 2.38
CA LEU A 175 -19.67 7.47 3.17
C LEU A 175 -18.60 8.31 2.45
N GLY A 176 -18.91 8.91 1.31
CA GLY A 176 -18.00 9.82 0.59
C GLY A 176 -16.77 9.15 -0.03
N TYR A 177 -16.75 7.82 -0.07
CA TYR A 177 -15.72 7.04 -0.75
C TYR A 177 -16.38 6.24 -1.87
N ASP A 178 -16.00 6.49 -3.13
CA ASP A 178 -16.46 5.70 -4.27
C ASP A 178 -15.51 4.52 -4.51
N LEU A 179 -15.98 3.31 -4.21
CA LEU A 179 -15.21 2.09 -4.44
C LEU A 179 -15.25 1.63 -5.90
N ARG A 180 -16.21 2.09 -6.69
CA ARG A 180 -16.47 1.57 -8.04
C ARG A 180 -15.28 1.72 -8.99
N PRO A 181 -14.50 2.82 -8.97
CA PRO A 181 -13.29 2.93 -9.79
C PRO A 181 -12.26 1.83 -9.50
N TYR A 182 -12.19 1.34 -8.26
CA TYR A 182 -11.24 0.31 -7.83
C TYR A 182 -11.75 -1.12 -8.01
N LEU A 183 -13.02 -1.30 -8.36
CA LEU A 183 -13.58 -2.62 -8.64
C LEU A 183 -13.27 -3.02 -10.09
N PRO A 184 -12.74 -4.23 -10.34
CA PRO A 184 -12.52 -4.72 -11.70
C PRO A 184 -13.82 -4.73 -12.51
N ALA A 185 -13.81 -4.09 -13.68
CA ALA A 185 -14.90 -4.18 -14.64
C ALA A 185 -14.93 -5.55 -15.32
N ALA A 186 -16.03 -5.86 -16.01
CA ALA A 186 -16.13 -7.11 -16.79
C ALA A 186 -15.01 -7.21 -17.84
N ASP A 187 -14.71 -6.09 -18.49
CA ASP A 187 -13.65 -6.01 -19.49
C ASP A 187 -12.24 -6.19 -18.90
N ASP A 188 -12.00 -5.71 -17.67
CA ASP A 188 -10.74 -5.96 -16.96
C ASP A 188 -10.56 -7.46 -16.69
N ARG A 189 -11.64 -8.17 -16.33
CA ARG A 189 -11.57 -9.64 -16.14
C ARG A 189 -11.24 -10.35 -17.44
N THR A 190 -11.93 -10.00 -18.53
CA THR A 190 -11.67 -10.59 -19.86
C THR A 190 -10.22 -10.36 -20.30
N ARG A 191 -9.70 -9.14 -20.15
CA ARG A 191 -8.29 -8.81 -20.47
C ARG A 191 -7.32 -9.54 -19.56
N GLY A 192 -7.63 -9.68 -18.28
CA GLY A 192 -6.86 -10.47 -17.32
C GLY A 192 -6.80 -11.95 -17.68
N ASP A 193 -7.93 -12.57 -18.00
CA ASP A 193 -8.02 -13.97 -18.42
C ASP A 193 -7.25 -14.21 -19.72
N ALA A 194 -7.34 -13.29 -20.69
CA ALA A 194 -6.58 -13.35 -21.93
C ALA A 194 -5.06 -13.24 -21.69
N LEU A 195 -4.63 -12.33 -20.81
CA LEU A 195 -3.23 -12.20 -20.40
C LEU A 195 -2.74 -13.50 -19.73
N LEU A 196 -3.50 -14.05 -18.79
CA LEU A 196 -3.16 -15.29 -18.10
C LEU A 196 -3.02 -16.48 -19.06
N ALA A 197 -4.00 -16.68 -19.95
CA ALA A 197 -3.96 -17.74 -20.95
C ALA A 197 -2.72 -17.61 -21.85
N ARG A 198 -2.37 -16.38 -22.24
CA ARG A 198 -1.18 -16.10 -23.02
C ARG A 198 0.11 -16.43 -22.25
N LEU A 199 0.24 -15.96 -21.01
CA LEU A 199 1.43 -16.24 -20.19
C LEU A 199 1.61 -17.73 -19.93
N ALA A 200 0.51 -18.47 -19.71
CA ALA A 200 0.54 -19.91 -19.51
C ALA A 200 1.02 -20.65 -20.78
N ALA A 201 0.64 -20.16 -21.96
CA ALA A 201 1.00 -20.74 -23.25
C ALA A 201 2.45 -20.48 -23.68
N VAL A 202 3.14 -19.48 -23.12
CA VAL A 202 4.54 -19.19 -23.45
C VAL A 202 5.42 -20.38 -23.03
N PRO A 203 6.20 -21.00 -23.94
CA PRO A 203 7.19 -21.99 -23.54
C PRO A 203 8.32 -21.29 -22.78
N GLY A 204 8.72 -21.82 -21.62
CA GLY A 204 9.78 -21.26 -20.77
C GLY A 204 9.29 -20.26 -19.71
N ASP A 205 10.23 -19.50 -19.18
CA ASP A 205 10.04 -18.56 -18.07
C ASP A 205 9.48 -17.22 -18.55
N VAL A 206 8.63 -16.62 -17.71
CA VAL A 206 7.99 -15.32 -17.94
C VAL A 206 8.33 -14.42 -16.76
N PHE A 207 8.68 -13.16 -17.05
CA PHE A 207 8.88 -12.14 -16.04
C PHE A 207 7.83 -11.02 -16.15
N VAL A 208 7.07 -10.79 -15.08
CA VAL A 208 6.09 -9.70 -14.96
C VAL A 208 6.40 -8.96 -13.66
N PRO A 209 7.19 -7.88 -13.70
CA PRO A 209 7.80 -7.30 -12.51
C PRO A 209 6.80 -6.48 -11.70
N ASP A 210 5.88 -5.76 -12.33
CA ASP A 210 4.89 -4.92 -11.63
C ASP A 210 3.71 -5.75 -11.07
N HIS A 211 3.54 -6.98 -11.55
CA HIS A 211 2.42 -7.85 -11.17
C HIS A 211 2.86 -9.31 -11.10
N SER A 212 3.78 -9.61 -10.17
CA SER A 212 4.39 -10.95 -10.02
C SER A 212 3.38 -12.07 -9.72
N PHE A 213 2.13 -11.75 -9.39
CA PHE A 213 1.07 -12.73 -9.23
C PHE A 213 0.54 -13.29 -10.57
N TYR A 214 0.66 -12.59 -11.70
CA TYR A 214 0.22 -13.12 -13.00
C TYR A 214 1.04 -14.35 -13.42
N PRO A 215 2.39 -14.36 -13.32
CA PRO A 215 3.18 -15.57 -13.48
C PRO A 215 2.70 -16.71 -12.60
N HIS A 216 2.44 -16.46 -11.31
CA HIS A 216 1.96 -17.49 -10.38
C HIS A 216 0.65 -18.14 -10.86
N LEU A 217 -0.35 -17.31 -11.20
CA LEU A 217 -1.65 -17.77 -11.70
C LEU A 217 -1.53 -18.50 -13.05
N ALA A 218 -0.55 -18.14 -13.87
CA ALA A 218 -0.23 -18.82 -15.13
C ALA A 218 0.60 -20.12 -14.95
N GLY A 219 0.87 -20.54 -13.70
CA GLY A 219 1.68 -21.73 -13.41
C GLY A 219 3.18 -21.54 -13.67
N LYS A 220 3.66 -20.30 -13.66
CA LYS A 220 5.06 -19.91 -13.88
C LYS A 220 5.74 -19.51 -12.57
N THR A 221 7.07 -19.54 -12.58
CA THR A 221 7.90 -19.08 -11.45
C THR A 221 7.75 -17.57 -11.26
N THR A 222 7.48 -17.15 -10.01
CA THR A 222 7.46 -15.73 -9.65
C THR A 222 8.85 -15.21 -9.38
N ARG A 223 9.15 -14.00 -9.87
CA ARG A 223 10.38 -13.28 -9.58
C ARG A 223 10.09 -12.03 -8.74
N VAL A 224 11.14 -11.31 -8.39
CA VAL A 224 11.06 -10.10 -7.55
C VAL A 224 10.23 -9.00 -8.24
N HIS A 225 9.48 -8.25 -7.44
CA HIS A 225 8.63 -7.16 -7.90
C HIS A 225 9.44 -5.91 -8.30
N ALA A 226 8.96 -5.13 -9.27
CA ALA A 226 9.62 -3.89 -9.74
C ALA A 226 9.93 -2.90 -8.60
N MET A 227 8.93 -2.65 -7.73
CA MET A 227 9.10 -1.79 -6.56
C MET A 227 10.25 -2.22 -5.64
N ASN A 228 10.48 -3.53 -5.44
CA ASN A 228 11.60 -3.99 -4.62
C ASN A 228 12.95 -3.69 -5.30
N LEU A 229 13.00 -3.72 -6.63
CA LEU A 229 14.19 -3.32 -7.39
C LEU A 229 14.43 -1.82 -7.28
N ALA A 230 13.38 -1.02 -7.42
CA ALA A 230 13.42 0.42 -7.24
C ALA A 230 13.89 0.78 -5.82
N ASP A 231 13.38 0.11 -4.79
CA ASP A 231 13.81 0.32 -3.40
C ASP A 231 15.30 0.05 -3.23
N LEU A 232 15.80 -1.07 -3.76
CA LEU A 232 17.21 -1.42 -3.68
C LEU A 232 18.07 -0.33 -4.36
N VAL A 233 17.69 0.10 -5.55
CA VAL A 233 18.41 1.14 -6.30
C VAL A 233 18.38 2.47 -5.54
N GLY A 234 17.21 2.91 -5.07
CA GLY A 234 17.03 4.14 -4.30
C GLY A 234 17.86 4.15 -3.00
N ALA A 235 17.99 2.98 -2.35
CA ALA A 235 18.82 2.80 -1.17
C ALA A 235 20.32 2.61 -1.46
N GLY A 236 20.76 2.76 -2.72
CA GLY A 236 22.15 2.53 -3.14
C GLY A 236 22.62 1.08 -2.94
N MET A 237 21.68 0.14 -2.90
CA MET A 237 21.92 -1.30 -2.78
C MET A 237 22.03 -1.94 -4.15
N ARG A 238 22.79 -3.04 -4.23
CA ARG A 238 22.92 -3.79 -5.47
C ARG A 238 21.69 -4.66 -5.68
N VAL A 239 21.15 -4.61 -6.89
CA VAL A 239 20.16 -5.58 -7.37
C VAL A 239 20.77 -6.99 -7.31
N PRO A 240 19.97 -8.04 -6.97
CA PRO A 240 20.45 -9.41 -6.95
C PRO A 240 21.14 -9.80 -8.27
N ARG A 241 22.36 -10.33 -8.18
CA ARG A 241 23.21 -10.63 -9.34
C ARG A 241 22.60 -11.68 -10.26
N ASP A 242 21.90 -12.64 -9.66
CA ASP A 242 21.14 -13.67 -10.35
C ASP A 242 20.09 -13.07 -11.29
N LEU A 243 19.25 -12.13 -10.84
CA LEU A 243 18.26 -11.51 -11.72
C LEU A 243 18.91 -10.75 -12.89
N VAL A 244 19.95 -9.96 -12.61
CA VAL A 244 20.69 -9.23 -13.66
C VAL A 244 21.27 -10.20 -14.68
N GLU A 245 21.77 -11.34 -14.20
CA GLU A 245 22.32 -12.39 -15.03
C GLU A 245 21.24 -13.14 -15.83
N GLU A 246 20.08 -13.45 -15.25
CA GLU A 246 18.93 -14.04 -15.92
C GLU A 246 18.46 -13.13 -17.08
N VAL A 247 18.40 -11.81 -16.86
CA VAL A 247 18.10 -10.81 -17.89
C VAL A 247 19.20 -10.80 -18.96
N ARG A 248 20.48 -10.72 -18.56
CA ARG A 248 21.63 -10.69 -19.49
C ARG A 248 21.70 -11.92 -20.37
N GLN A 249 21.47 -13.09 -19.79
CA GLN A 249 21.48 -14.38 -20.46
C GLN A 249 20.20 -14.65 -21.27
N LYS A 250 19.24 -13.72 -21.28
CA LYS A 250 17.97 -13.83 -22.00
C LYS A 250 17.16 -15.06 -21.58
N GLN A 251 17.16 -15.38 -20.29
CA GLN A 251 16.48 -16.58 -19.77
C GLN A 251 14.95 -16.47 -19.79
N PHE A 252 14.41 -15.25 -19.78
CA PHE A 252 12.97 -15.04 -19.91
C PHE A 252 12.57 -15.13 -21.39
N SER A 253 11.58 -15.96 -21.68
CA SER A 253 11.02 -16.03 -23.03
C SER A 253 10.15 -14.82 -23.33
N VAL A 254 9.51 -14.27 -22.30
CA VAL A 254 8.73 -13.04 -22.36
C VAL A 254 8.94 -12.21 -21.09
N VAL A 255 9.08 -10.90 -21.24
CA VAL A 255 8.95 -9.92 -20.15
C VAL A 255 7.73 -9.05 -20.44
N VAL A 256 6.79 -8.94 -19.50
CA VAL A 256 5.66 -8.01 -19.62
C VAL A 256 5.88 -6.85 -18.68
N VAL A 257 5.83 -5.63 -19.19
CA VAL A 257 6.03 -4.39 -18.44
C VAL A 257 4.74 -3.59 -18.43
N ASP A 258 4.50 -2.93 -17.31
CA ASP A 258 3.34 -2.09 -17.07
C ASP A 258 3.68 -0.61 -17.24
N VAL A 259 2.67 0.19 -17.53
CA VAL A 259 2.78 1.65 -17.51
C VAL A 259 1.85 2.22 -16.43
N GLU A 260 2.34 3.23 -15.71
CA GLU A 260 1.49 4.02 -14.84
C GLU A 260 0.61 4.95 -15.68
N MET A 261 -0.69 4.91 -15.41
CA MET A 261 -1.69 5.74 -16.06
C MET A 261 -1.85 7.05 -15.29
N GLY A 262 -2.10 8.15 -16.02
CA GLY A 262 -2.38 9.45 -15.40
C GLY A 262 -3.61 9.39 -14.47
N GLU A 263 -3.71 10.37 -13.56
CA GLU A 263 -4.79 10.43 -12.55
C GLU A 263 -6.19 10.46 -13.14
N ASP A 264 -6.37 11.05 -14.33
CA ASP A 264 -7.63 11.07 -15.07
C ASP A 264 -7.91 9.77 -15.85
N GLY A 265 -6.96 8.85 -15.83
CA GLY A 265 -7.04 7.58 -16.54
C GLY A 265 -7.01 7.71 -18.05
N THR A 266 -6.67 8.89 -18.58
CA THR A 266 -6.52 9.12 -20.01
C THR A 266 -5.10 8.80 -20.43
N ASP A 267 -5.00 8.01 -21.50
CA ASP A 267 -3.73 7.68 -22.11
C ASP A 267 -3.46 8.71 -23.20
N ASP A 268 -2.61 9.70 -22.92
CA ASP A 268 -2.19 10.65 -23.95
C ASP A 268 -1.26 9.94 -24.95
N PRO A 269 -1.70 9.75 -26.21
CA PRO A 269 -0.89 9.06 -27.21
C PRO A 269 0.45 9.75 -27.47
N ALA A 270 0.54 11.06 -27.23
CA ALA A 270 1.76 11.83 -27.44
C ALA A 270 2.86 11.49 -26.41
N THR A 271 2.48 11.10 -25.19
CA THR A 271 3.43 10.77 -24.11
C THR A 271 3.60 9.28 -23.87
N ARG A 272 2.71 8.44 -24.44
CA ARG A 272 2.70 6.99 -24.21
C ARG A 272 4.05 6.34 -24.52
N ALA A 273 4.65 6.64 -25.66
CA ALA A 273 5.92 6.02 -26.06
C ALA A 273 7.07 6.35 -25.07
N ALA A 274 7.12 7.58 -24.55
CA ALA A 274 8.12 7.98 -23.57
C ALA A 274 7.90 7.26 -22.23
N ARG A 275 6.65 7.12 -21.79
CA ARG A 275 6.30 6.37 -20.56
C ARG A 275 6.61 4.87 -20.69
N GLU A 276 6.35 4.27 -21.85
CA GLU A 276 6.73 2.88 -22.14
C GLU A 276 8.26 2.70 -22.08
N GLU A 277 9.02 3.63 -22.69
CA GLU A 277 10.48 3.59 -22.65
C GLU A 277 11.03 3.76 -21.22
N GLU A 278 10.45 4.68 -20.45
CA GLU A 278 10.77 4.86 -19.04
C GLU A 278 10.51 3.57 -18.24
N ALA A 279 9.31 2.99 -18.36
CA ALA A 279 8.94 1.76 -17.65
C ALA A 279 9.88 0.58 -17.98
N ILE A 280 10.24 0.41 -19.26
CA ILE A 280 11.21 -0.61 -19.68
C ILE A 280 12.60 -0.30 -19.12
N GLY A 281 12.97 0.98 -19.06
CA GLY A 281 14.26 1.47 -18.56
C GLY A 281 14.46 1.30 -17.04
N LEU A 282 13.38 1.25 -16.26
CA LEU A 282 13.43 1.01 -14.81
C LEU A 282 13.95 -0.40 -14.47
N LEU A 283 13.87 -1.35 -15.40
CA LEU A 283 14.31 -2.72 -15.19
C LEU A 283 15.77 -2.91 -15.65
N PRO A 284 16.71 -3.20 -14.74
CA PRO A 284 18.14 -3.26 -15.06
C PRO A 284 18.44 -4.21 -16.22
N GLY A 285 19.00 -3.67 -17.30
CA GLY A 285 19.47 -4.44 -18.46
C GLY A 285 18.38 -4.93 -19.42
N VAL A 286 17.09 -4.74 -19.12
CA VAL A 286 15.99 -5.22 -19.96
C VAL A 286 16.00 -4.55 -21.33
N SER A 287 16.10 -3.22 -21.40
CA SER A 287 16.15 -2.46 -22.66
C SER A 287 17.31 -2.87 -23.59
N ARG A 288 18.41 -3.38 -23.00
CA ARG A 288 19.61 -3.84 -23.70
C ARG A 288 19.45 -5.23 -24.31
N HIS A 289 18.83 -6.15 -23.58
CA HIS A 289 18.79 -7.58 -23.95
C HIS A 289 17.46 -8.03 -24.55
N TYR A 290 16.39 -7.24 -24.35
CA TYR A 290 15.06 -7.50 -24.86
C TYR A 290 14.61 -6.37 -25.80
N ARG A 291 13.66 -6.67 -26.67
CA ARG A 291 13.02 -5.73 -27.59
C ARG A 291 11.52 -5.81 -27.43
N LEU A 292 10.85 -4.68 -27.65
CA LEU A 292 9.40 -4.64 -27.77
C LEU A 292 8.97 -5.53 -28.95
N ALA A 293 8.18 -6.56 -28.65
CA ALA A 293 7.55 -7.42 -29.65
C ALA A 293 6.14 -6.95 -29.96
N GLU A 294 5.40 -6.56 -28.93
CA GLU A 294 3.98 -6.24 -29.05
C GLU A 294 3.55 -5.25 -27.96
N ARG A 295 2.56 -4.42 -28.32
CA ARG A 295 1.80 -3.63 -27.36
C ARG A 295 0.47 -4.30 -27.08
N ILE A 296 0.15 -4.48 -25.81
CA ILE A 296 -1.10 -5.08 -25.35
C ILE A 296 -1.93 -4.04 -24.60
N ALA A 297 -3.23 -4.30 -24.50
CA ALA A 297 -4.11 -3.61 -23.58
C ALA A 297 -4.41 -4.57 -22.41
N GLY A 298 -3.60 -4.49 -21.35
CA GLY A 298 -3.78 -5.29 -20.14
C GLY A 298 -5.01 -4.87 -19.32
N PRO A 299 -5.36 -5.65 -18.29
CA PRO A 299 -6.40 -5.26 -17.35
C PRO A 299 -5.96 -4.04 -16.54
N ARG A 300 -6.92 -3.22 -16.09
CA ARG A 300 -6.64 -2.14 -15.14
C ARG A 300 -6.34 -2.74 -13.78
N VAL A 301 -5.20 -2.36 -13.19
CA VAL A 301 -4.82 -2.78 -11.84
C VAL A 301 -4.58 -1.54 -10.97
N HIS A 302 -5.10 -1.59 -9.74
CA HIS A 302 -4.85 -0.57 -8.72
C HIS A 302 -3.90 -1.12 -7.66
N SER A 303 -2.68 -0.58 -7.61
CA SER A 303 -1.63 -0.96 -6.66
C SER A 303 -0.86 0.29 -6.23
N GLY A 304 -1.45 1.10 -5.33
CA GLY A 304 -0.93 2.43 -4.98
C GLY A 304 -1.23 3.50 -6.05
N GLY A 305 -0.94 3.18 -7.31
CA GLY A 305 -1.34 3.91 -8.53
C GLY A 305 -2.22 3.05 -9.45
N ARG A 306 -2.54 3.56 -10.65
CA ARG A 306 -3.23 2.81 -11.70
C ARG A 306 -2.21 2.33 -12.72
N PHE A 307 -2.06 1.02 -12.83
CA PHE A 307 -1.10 0.37 -13.73
C PHE A 307 -1.82 -0.52 -14.74
N GLU A 308 -1.27 -0.61 -15.94
CA GLU A 308 -1.79 -1.46 -17.01
C GLU A 308 -0.63 -2.19 -17.72
N PRO A 309 -0.66 -3.54 -17.82
CA PRO A 309 0.29 -4.28 -18.64
C PRO A 309 0.18 -3.81 -20.09
N CYS A 310 1.27 -3.27 -20.64
CA CYS A 310 1.21 -2.57 -21.93
C CYS A 310 2.24 -3.06 -22.94
N CYS A 311 3.37 -3.60 -22.49
CA CYS A 311 4.48 -3.96 -23.36
C CYS A 311 4.87 -5.42 -23.16
N VAL A 312 4.88 -6.18 -24.26
CA VAL A 312 5.44 -7.53 -24.30
C VAL A 312 6.81 -7.46 -24.96
N LEU A 313 7.83 -7.81 -24.21
CA LEU A 313 9.22 -7.82 -24.64
C LEU A 313 9.69 -9.26 -24.86
N VAL A 314 10.49 -9.47 -25.90
CA VAL A 314 11.13 -10.76 -26.20
C VAL A 314 12.64 -10.58 -26.31
N PRO A 315 13.43 -11.64 -26.10
CA PRO A 315 14.87 -11.61 -26.32
C PRO A 315 15.26 -11.01 -27.67
N ARG A 316 16.28 -10.15 -27.69
CA ARG A 316 16.93 -9.73 -28.94
C ARG A 316 17.69 -10.90 -29.55
N GLU A 317 17.76 -10.95 -30.88
CA GLU A 317 18.59 -11.93 -31.59
C GLU A 317 20.08 -11.66 -31.33
N GLY A 318 20.90 -12.72 -31.36
CA GLY A 318 22.35 -12.66 -31.12
C GLY A 318 22.82 -13.18 -29.76
N PRO A 319 24.13 -13.47 -29.60
CA PRO A 319 24.68 -14.08 -28.39
C PRO A 319 24.60 -13.15 -27.18
N SER A 320 24.58 -13.74 -25.99
CA SER A 320 24.66 -13.00 -24.72
C SER A 320 26.07 -12.42 -24.54
N GLU A 321 26.19 -11.13 -24.26
CA GLU A 321 27.50 -10.48 -24.08
C GLU A 321 28.22 -10.96 -22.82
N PRO A 322 29.54 -11.25 -22.83
CA PRO A 322 30.26 -11.67 -21.63
C PRO A 322 30.24 -10.61 -20.51
N LEU A 323 30.25 -11.06 -19.25
CA LEU A 323 30.37 -10.19 -18.07
C LEU A 323 31.64 -9.34 -18.17
N ARG A 324 31.49 -8.02 -18.05
CA ARG A 324 32.60 -7.08 -17.81
C ARG A 324 32.73 -6.77 -16.33
#